data_AF-A0AAU2GNX0-F1
#
_entry.id   AF-A0AAU2GNX0-F1
#
_cell.length_a   1.000
_cell.length_b   1.000
_cell.length_c   1.000
_cell.angle_alpha   90.00
_cell.angle_beta   90.00
_cell.angle_gamma   90.00
#
_symmetry.space_group_name_H-M   'P 1'
#
loop_
_entity.id
_entity.type
_entity.pdbx_description
1 polymer ?
#
loop_
_entity_poly.entity_id
_entity_poly.type
_entity_poly.pdbx_seq_one_letter_code
_entity_poly.pdbx_strand_id
1 'polypeptide(L)'
;MPRSRARRRSAEPLDGQDPERSQWRHRRRPPGPAPKRSPAANACARERPSALDQGPPPVQGFAAFLQNDWDAVVNGLTLQWSSGAVEGQVTRIKLIKRRSYGRASFGLLRTLVLAQPP
;
A
#
# COMPACT_ATOMS: atom_id res chain seq x y z
N MET A 1 21.86 26.51 -32.04
CA MET A 1 21.00 25.47 -32.62
C MET A 1 19.65 25.49 -31.92
N PRO A 2 18.56 25.91 -32.60
CA PRO A 2 17.30 26.29 -31.94
C PRO A 2 16.33 25.11 -31.75
N ARG A 3 15.66 25.10 -30.60
CA ARG A 3 14.57 24.17 -30.26
C ARG A 3 13.31 24.50 -31.06
N SER A 4 12.82 23.55 -31.84
CA SER A 4 11.62 23.68 -32.67
C SER A 4 10.36 23.80 -31.82
N ARG A 5 9.68 24.95 -31.91
CA ARG A 5 8.30 25.18 -31.43
C ARG A 5 7.33 24.31 -32.24
N ALA A 6 6.69 23.35 -31.59
CA ALA A 6 5.54 22.67 -32.15
C ALA A 6 4.34 23.63 -32.20
N ARG A 7 3.82 23.82 -33.42
CA ARG A 7 2.66 24.64 -33.76
C ARG A 7 1.42 24.14 -33.02
N ARG A 8 0.78 25.04 -32.25
CA ARG A 8 -0.65 24.93 -31.96
C ARG A 8 -1.41 25.10 -33.29
N ARG A 9 -2.13 24.07 -33.74
CA ARG A 9 -3.17 24.23 -34.76
C ARG A 9 -4.49 24.49 -34.04
N SER A 10 -5.02 25.68 -34.26
CA SER A 10 -6.42 26.06 -34.05
C SER A 10 -7.32 25.42 -35.12
N ALA A 11 -8.64 25.59 -34.96
CA ALA A 11 -9.77 25.27 -35.86
C ALA A 11 -10.46 23.93 -35.53
N GLU A 12 -11.77 23.80 -35.26
CA GLU A 12 -12.98 24.64 -35.35
C GLU A 12 -14.09 23.99 -34.48
N PRO A 13 -15.16 24.71 -34.07
CA PRO A 13 -16.29 24.14 -33.36
C PRO A 13 -17.33 23.57 -34.33
N LEU A 14 -17.63 22.27 -34.23
CA LEU A 14 -18.72 21.64 -34.97
C LEU A 14 -20.05 21.97 -34.28
N ASP A 15 -20.69 23.07 -34.67
CA ASP A 15 -22.12 23.31 -34.44
C ASP A 15 -22.95 22.35 -35.30
N GLY A 16 -23.01 21.09 -34.86
CA GLY A 16 -23.98 20.11 -35.35
C GLY A 16 -25.28 20.25 -34.56
N GLN A 17 -26.25 20.98 -35.13
CA GLN A 17 -27.63 20.91 -34.70
C GLN A 17 -28.15 19.49 -34.92
N ASP A 18 -28.27 18.74 -33.83
CA ASP A 18 -28.77 17.36 -33.81
C ASP A 18 -30.32 17.37 -33.72
N PRO A 19 -31.05 17.02 -34.80
CA PRO A 19 -32.52 17.06 -34.82
C PRO A 19 -33.17 16.01 -33.90
N GLU A 20 -32.39 15.07 -33.36
CA GLU A 20 -32.87 14.08 -32.37
C GLU A 20 -33.05 14.65 -30.96
N ARG A 21 -32.50 15.83 -30.65
CA ARG A 21 -32.53 16.39 -29.28
C ARG A 21 -33.95 16.75 -28.80
N SER A 22 -34.85 17.06 -29.73
CA SER A 22 -36.26 17.41 -29.48
C SER A 22 -37.07 16.22 -28.99
N GLN A 23 -36.71 15.01 -29.44
CA GLN A 23 -37.46 13.78 -29.17
C GLN A 23 -37.30 13.35 -27.70
N TRP A 24 -36.19 13.70 -27.05
CA TRP A 24 -35.89 13.41 -25.65
C TRP A 24 -36.65 14.29 -24.63
N ARG A 25 -37.33 15.36 -25.06
CA ARG A 25 -38.06 16.25 -24.13
C ARG A 25 -39.42 15.67 -23.72
N HIS A 26 -40.09 14.92 -24.58
CA HIS A 26 -41.46 14.46 -24.36
C HIS A 26 -41.57 13.20 -23.47
N ARG A 27 -40.45 12.55 -23.10
CA ARG A 27 -40.41 11.36 -22.22
C ARG A 27 -39.87 11.61 -20.80
N ARG A 28 -39.58 12.84 -20.41
CA ARG A 28 -39.12 13.12 -19.03
C ARG A 28 -40.32 13.39 -18.12
N ARG A 29 -40.82 12.33 -17.48
CA ARG A 29 -41.75 12.46 -16.35
C ARG A 29 -41.10 13.36 -15.28
N PRO A 30 -41.77 14.39 -14.75
CA PRO A 30 -41.16 15.23 -13.72
C PRO A 30 -40.79 14.36 -12.51
N PRO A 31 -39.65 14.64 -11.84
CA PRO A 31 -39.30 13.90 -10.64
C PRO A 31 -40.42 14.07 -9.61
N GLY A 32 -40.95 12.96 -9.11
CA GLY A 32 -41.92 12.97 -8.02
C GLY A 32 -41.33 13.58 -6.74
N PRO A 33 -42.17 13.91 -5.75
CA PRO A 33 -41.69 14.48 -4.49
C PRO A 33 -40.68 13.53 -3.84
N ALA A 34 -39.53 14.07 -3.43
CA ALA A 34 -38.48 13.30 -2.80
C ALA A 34 -39.03 12.57 -1.56
N PRO A 35 -38.70 11.28 -1.37
CA PRO A 35 -39.13 10.55 -0.18
C PRO A 35 -38.61 11.26 1.06
N LYS A 36 -39.48 11.44 2.07
CA LYS A 36 -39.12 12.01 3.36
C LYS A 36 -37.98 11.16 3.93
N ARG A 37 -36.81 11.77 4.15
CA ARG A 37 -35.62 11.10 4.68
C ARG A 37 -35.96 10.56 6.07
N SER A 38 -36.23 9.26 6.18
CA SER A 38 -36.51 8.63 7.47
C SER A 38 -35.25 8.74 8.36
N PRO A 39 -35.36 9.15 9.64
CA PRO A 39 -34.21 9.27 10.53
C PRO A 39 -33.49 7.93 10.77
N ALA A 40 -34.13 6.81 10.43
CA ALA A 40 -33.56 5.47 10.50
C ALA A 40 -32.46 5.20 9.45
N ALA A 41 -32.41 5.95 8.34
CA ALA A 41 -31.38 5.76 7.31
C ALA A 41 -29.97 6.09 7.80
N ASN A 42 -29.85 6.88 8.87
CA ASN A 42 -28.58 7.25 9.48
C ASN A 42 -28.11 6.23 10.53
N ALA A 43 -28.96 5.26 10.90
CA ALA A 43 -28.66 4.28 11.95
C ALA A 43 -28.02 2.98 11.41
N CYS A 44 -28.08 2.74 10.10
CA CYS A 44 -27.66 1.50 9.46
C CYS A 44 -26.40 1.65 8.59
N ALA A 45 -25.53 2.60 8.91
CA ALA A 45 -24.18 2.69 8.36
C ALA A 45 -23.16 2.64 9.49
N ARG A 46 -23.31 1.65 10.39
CA ARG A 46 -22.23 1.32 11.31
C ARG A 46 -21.30 0.41 10.53
N GLU A 47 -20.36 1.01 9.79
CA GLU A 47 -19.27 0.29 9.16
C GLU A 47 -18.65 -0.60 10.24
N ARG A 48 -18.67 -1.93 10.02
CA ARG A 48 -18.00 -2.83 10.95
C ARG A 48 -16.54 -2.42 10.94
N PRO A 49 -15.92 -2.12 12.09
CA PRO A 49 -14.50 -1.83 12.07
C PRO A 49 -13.81 -3.05 11.47
N SER A 50 -12.98 -2.82 10.45
CA SER A 50 -12.13 -3.85 9.85
C SER A 50 -11.46 -4.65 10.98
N ALA A 51 -11.25 -5.95 10.80
CA ALA A 51 -10.72 -6.84 11.85
C ALA A 51 -9.41 -6.33 12.50
N LEU A 52 -8.72 -5.43 11.81
CA LEU A 52 -7.48 -4.75 12.21
C LEU A 52 -7.68 -3.71 13.31
N ASP A 53 -8.86 -3.11 13.43
CA ASP A 53 -9.17 -2.04 14.38
C ASP A 53 -9.76 -2.56 15.69
N GLN A 54 -9.95 -3.88 15.80
CA GLN A 54 -10.60 -4.53 16.93
C GLN A 54 -9.63 -4.83 18.11
N GLY A 55 -8.32 -4.58 17.93
CA GLY A 55 -7.28 -4.88 18.90
C GLY A 55 -6.69 -3.65 19.59
N PRO A 56 -5.85 -3.82 20.63
CA PRO A 56 -5.10 -2.71 21.24
C PRO A 56 -4.11 -2.10 20.22
N PRO A 57 -3.74 -0.80 20.33
CA PRO A 57 -3.00 -0.08 19.29
C PRO A 57 -1.72 -0.77 18.76
N PRO A 58 -0.89 -1.44 19.60
CA PRO A 58 0.28 -2.19 19.09
C PRO A 58 -0.09 -3.35 18.15
N VAL A 59 -1.23 -4.00 18.40
CA VAL A 59 -1.72 -5.13 17.60
C VAL A 59 -2.32 -4.65 16.29
N GLN A 60 -2.99 -3.50 16.28
CA GLN A 60 -3.52 -2.89 15.05
C GLN A 60 -2.38 -2.56 14.07
N GLY A 61 -1.31 -1.93 14.57
CA GLY A 61 -0.13 -1.60 13.76
C GLY A 61 0.58 -2.85 13.23
N PHE A 62 0.69 -3.89 14.04
CA PHE A 62 1.23 -5.19 13.59
C PHE A 62 0.36 -5.83 12.50
N ALA A 63 -0.96 -5.84 12.67
CA ALA A 63 -1.88 -6.42 11.68
C ALA A 63 -1.88 -5.64 10.36
N ALA A 64 -1.75 -4.31 10.40
CA ALA A 64 -1.54 -3.48 9.21
C ALA A 64 -0.22 -3.82 8.50
N PHE A 65 0.86 -4.05 9.26
CA PHE A 65 2.15 -4.44 8.70
C PHE A 65 2.10 -5.80 8.00
N LEU A 66 1.42 -6.79 8.59
CA LEU A 66 1.25 -8.12 7.99
C LEU A 66 0.48 -8.09 6.67
N GLN A 67 -0.51 -7.20 6.52
CA GLN A 67 -1.19 -7.05 5.23
C GLN A 67 -0.31 -6.42 4.17
N ASN A 68 0.50 -5.42 4.56
CA ASN A 68 1.44 -4.80 3.64
C ASN A 68 2.49 -5.81 3.15
N ASP A 69 2.85 -6.79 3.99
CA ASP A 69 3.88 -7.80 3.70
C ASP A 69 3.28 -9.20 3.42
N TRP A 70 2.02 -9.26 2.97
CA TRP A 70 1.28 -10.52 2.82
C TRP A 70 1.97 -11.52 1.89
N ASP A 71 2.54 -11.04 0.77
CA ASP A 71 3.27 -11.89 -0.18
C ASP A 71 4.51 -12.53 0.46
N ALA A 72 5.23 -11.80 1.33
CA ALA A 72 6.38 -12.34 2.04
C ALA A 72 5.96 -13.41 3.06
N VAL A 73 4.83 -13.21 3.75
CA VAL A 73 4.27 -14.20 4.69
C VAL A 73 3.88 -15.48 3.95
N VAL A 74 3.15 -15.37 2.84
CA VAL A 74 2.75 -16.52 2.02
C VAL A 74 3.98 -17.25 1.48
N ASN A 75 4.96 -16.52 0.95
CA ASN A 75 6.20 -17.09 0.45
C ASN A 75 7.00 -17.80 1.55
N GLY A 76 7.08 -17.21 2.75
CA GLY A 76 7.77 -17.82 3.89
C GLY A 76 7.12 -19.11 4.40
N LEU A 77 5.82 -19.28 4.19
CA LEU A 77 5.09 -20.51 4.56
C LEU A 77 5.04 -21.55 3.44
N THR A 78 5.14 -21.12 2.18
CA THR A 78 4.95 -21.98 0.99
C THR A 78 6.28 -22.47 0.41
N LEU A 79 7.32 -21.63 0.43
CA LEU A 79 8.62 -21.97 -0.13
C LEU A 79 9.46 -22.75 0.87
N GLN A 80 10.32 -23.63 0.35
CA GLN A 80 11.30 -24.38 1.15
C GLN A 80 12.50 -23.51 1.59
N TRP A 81 12.60 -22.29 1.06
CA TRP A 81 13.70 -21.37 1.33
C TRP A 81 13.35 -20.47 2.51
N SER A 82 14.21 -20.41 3.52
CA SER A 82 14.03 -19.56 4.70
C SER A 82 15.18 -18.57 4.86
N SER A 83 14.90 -17.41 5.45
CA SER A 83 15.91 -16.39 5.83
C SER A 83 16.74 -16.79 7.05
N GLY A 84 16.44 -17.92 7.70
CA GLY A 84 17.01 -18.29 9.01
C GLY A 84 18.54 -18.35 9.04
N ALA A 85 19.18 -18.84 7.96
CA ALA A 85 20.65 -18.86 7.86
C ALA A 85 21.23 -17.43 7.86
N VAL A 86 20.61 -16.52 7.12
CA VAL A 86 21.03 -15.10 7.04
C VAL A 86 20.80 -14.40 8.37
N GLU A 87 19.65 -14.61 8.99
CA GLU A 87 19.30 -14.05 10.30
C GLU A 87 20.24 -14.54 11.42
N GLY A 88 20.64 -15.81 11.36
CA GLY A 88 21.64 -16.40 12.25
C GLY A 88 22.99 -15.68 12.13
N GLN A 89 23.47 -15.44 10.90
CA GLN A 89 24.70 -14.68 10.67
C GLN A 89 24.60 -13.23 11.16
N VAL A 90 23.47 -12.56 10.90
CA VAL A 90 23.24 -11.19 11.40
C VAL A 90 23.26 -11.15 12.93
N THR A 91 22.63 -12.13 13.58
CA THR A 91 22.61 -12.24 15.05
C THR A 91 24.00 -12.49 15.61
N ARG A 92 24.77 -13.37 14.98
CA ARG A 92 26.18 -13.62 15.34
C ARG A 92 27.02 -12.35 15.20
N ILE A 93 26.91 -11.62 14.10
CA ILE A 93 27.65 -10.38 13.88
C ILE A 93 27.26 -9.33 14.93
N LYS A 94 25.96 -9.20 15.25
CA LYS A 94 25.48 -8.33 16.33
C LYS A 94 26.09 -8.73 17.69
N LEU A 95 26.22 -10.01 17.98
CA LEU A 95 26.87 -10.50 19.19
C LEU A 95 28.37 -10.17 19.22
N ILE A 96 29.09 -10.41 18.11
CA ILE A 96 30.51 -10.05 17.97
C ILE A 96 30.69 -8.55 18.22
N LYS A 97 29.85 -7.71 17.61
CA LYS A 97 29.88 -6.27 17.83
C LYS A 97 29.70 -5.93 19.31
N ARG A 98 28.70 -6.48 19.99
CA ARG A 98 28.42 -6.19 21.41
C ARG A 98 29.58 -6.57 22.34
N ARG A 99 30.23 -7.72 22.12
CA ARG A 99 31.37 -8.15 22.96
C ARG A 99 32.66 -7.38 22.65
N SER A 100 32.88 -7.02 21.39
CA SER A 100 34.17 -6.55 20.88
C SER A 100 34.27 -5.03 20.67
N TYR A 101 33.15 -4.29 20.63
CA TYR A 101 33.17 -2.84 20.43
C TYR A 101 34.04 -2.14 21.50
N GLY A 102 34.96 -1.28 21.05
CA GLY A 102 35.90 -0.56 21.92
C GLY A 102 36.98 -1.43 22.59
N ARG A 103 36.98 -2.76 22.37
CA ARG A 103 37.90 -3.72 23.02
C ARG A 103 38.74 -4.53 22.03
N ALA A 104 38.36 -4.55 20.76
CA ALA A 104 39.00 -5.34 19.71
C ALA A 104 39.60 -4.45 18.62
N SER A 105 40.79 -4.82 18.12
CA SER A 105 41.35 -4.24 16.90
C SER A 105 40.61 -4.74 15.66
N PHE A 106 40.76 -4.04 14.53
CA PHE A 106 40.17 -4.44 13.26
C PHE A 106 40.60 -5.85 12.82
N GLY A 107 41.87 -6.21 13.03
CA GLY A 107 42.37 -7.55 12.73
C GLY A 107 41.63 -8.63 13.52
N LEU A 108 41.38 -8.39 14.82
CA LEU A 108 40.63 -9.31 15.66
C LEU A 108 39.16 -9.42 15.25
N LEU A 109 38.53 -8.30 14.90
CA LEU A 109 37.15 -8.29 14.37
C LEU A 109 37.04 -9.09 13.07
N ARG A 110 38.00 -8.93 12.15
CA ARG A 110 38.05 -9.69 10.88
C ARG A 110 38.12 -11.19 11.14
N THR A 111 38.99 -11.63 12.05
CA THR A 111 39.10 -13.04 12.43
C THR A 111 37.79 -13.58 13.01
N LEU A 112 37.13 -12.83 13.90
CA LEU A 112 35.88 -13.26 14.51
C LEU A 112 34.69 -13.34 13.53
N VAL A 113 34.66 -12.46 12.52
CA VAL A 113 33.59 -12.45 11.50
C VAL A 113 33.82 -13.54 10.46
N LEU A 114 35.06 -13.72 9.99
CA LEU A 114 35.38 -14.69 8.92
C LEU A 114 35.58 -16.12 9.43
N ALA A 115 35.81 -16.32 10.73
CA ALA A 115 35.87 -17.66 11.29
C ALA A 115 34.53 -18.37 11.09
N GLN A 116 34.53 -19.56 10.50
CA GLN A 116 33.30 -20.36 10.44
C GLN A 116 32.85 -20.74 11.85
N PRO A 117 31.54 -20.79 12.13
CA PRO A 117 31.06 -21.41 13.36
C PRO A 117 31.51 -22.87 13.41
N PRO A 118 31.85 -23.40 14.60
CA PRO A 118 32.15 -24.82 14.77
C PRO A 118 30.94 -25.70 14.44
#